data_AF-A0AA86N2L8-F1
#
_entry.id   AF-A0AA86N2L8-F1
#
_cell.length_a   1.000
_cell.length_b   1.000
_cell.length_c   1.000
_cell.angle_alpha   90.00
_cell.angle_beta   90.00
_cell.angle_gamma   90.00
#
_symmetry.space_group_name_H-M   'P 1'
#
loop_
_entity.id
_entity.type
_entity.pdbx_description
1 polymer ?
#
loop_
_entity_poly.entity_id
_entity_poly.type
_entity_poly.pdbx_seq_one_letter_code
_entity_poly.pdbx_strand_id
1 'polypeptide(L)'
;MLRIPAHVILPFGYRILVKQVTDSEMDARDKDADGIWDSDTRTIYIRKRLPVTRRRYILAHELGHAWLDWQHRHLDNGKAST
;
A
#
# COMPACT_ATOMS: atom_id res chain seq x y z
N MET A 1 -4.03 -0.26 21.47
CA MET A 1 -2.78 -0.11 20.68
C MET A 1 -3.07 -0.52 19.23
N LEU A 2 -3.08 0.42 18.28
CA LEU A 2 -3.47 0.15 16.88
C LEU A 2 -2.42 -0.74 16.17
N ARG A 3 -2.79 -1.98 15.81
CA ARG A 3 -1.90 -2.87 15.04
C ARG A 3 -1.94 -2.50 13.56
N ILE A 4 -0.87 -2.79 12.82
CA ILE A 4 -0.92 -2.75 11.36
C ILE A 4 -1.84 -3.90 10.91
N PRO A 5 -2.93 -3.62 10.19
CA PRO A 5 -3.84 -4.66 9.71
C PRO A 5 -3.16 -5.49 8.63
N ALA A 6 -3.60 -6.74 8.45
CA ALA A 6 -3.16 -7.58 7.33
C ALA A 6 -3.96 -7.31 6.05
N HIS A 7 -5.15 -6.73 6.16
CA HIS A 7 -6.01 -6.38 5.04
C HIS A 7 -6.71 -5.05 5.32
N VAL A 8 -6.93 -4.28 4.27
CA VAL A 8 -7.77 -3.08 4.28
C VAL A 8 -8.82 -3.23 3.20
N ILE A 9 -10.07 -2.93 3.52
CA ILE A 9 -11.17 -2.91 2.57
C ILE A 9 -11.54 -1.45 2.37
N LEU A 10 -11.21 -0.91 1.21
CA LEU A 10 -11.68 0.39 0.77
C LEU A 10 -13.15 0.29 0.32
N PRO A 11 -13.85 1.43 0.14
CA PRO A 11 -15.19 1.46 -0.43
C PRO A 11 -15.37 0.56 -1.65
N PHE A 12 -16.62 0.13 -1.89
CA PHE A 12 -17.00 -0.76 -3.00
C PHE A 12 -16.32 -2.14 -2.97
N GLY A 13 -15.79 -2.54 -1.81
CA GLY A 13 -15.22 -3.87 -1.60
C GLY A 13 -13.81 -4.03 -2.17
N TYR A 14 -13.09 -2.94 -2.46
CA TYR A 14 -11.72 -3.00 -2.96
C TYR A 14 -10.76 -3.47 -1.85
N ARG A 15 -10.32 -4.73 -1.95
CA ARG A 15 -9.48 -5.40 -0.96
C ARG A 15 -8.00 -5.18 -1.25
N ILE A 16 -7.29 -4.70 -0.25
CA ILE A 16 -5.85 -4.48 -0.25
C ILE A 16 -5.22 -5.41 0.77
N LEU A 17 -4.20 -6.15 0.36
CA LEU A 17 -3.36 -6.95 1.23
C LEU A 17 -2.25 -6.07 1.81
N VAL A 18 -1.91 -6.26 3.08
CA VAL A 18 -0.82 -5.52 3.74
C VAL A 18 0.20 -6.53 4.26
N LYS A 19 1.44 -6.43 3.76
CA LYS A 19 2.56 -7.30 4.15
C LYS A 19 3.65 -6.47 4.83
N GLN A 20 4.04 -6.89 6.02
CA GLN A 20 5.21 -6.35 6.69
C GLN A 20 6.41 -7.27 6.40
N VAL A 21 7.37 -6.78 5.62
CA VAL A 21 8.44 -7.58 5.03
C VAL A 21 9.81 -7.24 5.63
N THR A 22 10.77 -8.15 5.54
CA THR A 22 12.16 -7.92 5.97
C THR A 22 12.85 -6.88 5.09
N ASP A 23 14.03 -6.43 5.49
CA ASP A 23 14.83 -5.53 4.66
C ASP A 23 15.20 -6.19 3.33
N SER A 24 15.65 -7.44 3.33
CA SER A 24 15.98 -8.17 2.09
C SER A 24 14.79 -8.32 1.14
N GLU A 25 13.59 -8.58 1.67
CA GLU A 25 12.37 -8.68 0.88
C GLU A 25 11.93 -7.33 0.30
N MET A 26 12.14 -6.24 1.04
CA MET A 26 11.88 -4.89 0.55
C MET A 26 12.91 -4.48 -0.49
N ASP A 27 14.20 -4.70 -0.22
CA ASP A 27 15.30 -4.31 -1.10
C ASP A 27 15.26 -5.06 -2.45
N ALA A 28 14.73 -6.28 -2.47
CA ALA A 28 14.45 -7.02 -3.70
C ALA A 28 13.36 -6.39 -4.57
N ARG A 29 12.52 -5.50 -4.01
CA ARG A 29 11.50 -4.73 -4.72
C ARG A 29 12.00 -3.32 -5.04
N ASP A 30 12.41 -2.60 -4.00
CA ASP A 30 13.04 -1.29 -4.08
C ASP A 30 13.90 -1.05 -2.82
N LYS A 31 15.22 -0.91 -3.03
CA LYS A 31 16.22 -0.70 -1.97
C LYS A 31 16.03 0.61 -1.20
N ASP A 32 15.46 1.63 -1.83
CA ASP A 32 15.34 2.97 -1.27
C ASP A 32 13.93 3.20 -0.67
N ALA A 33 13.03 2.22 -0.82
CA ALA A 33 11.67 2.31 -0.31
C ALA A 33 11.53 1.85 1.15
N ASP A 34 10.73 2.62 1.89
CA ASP A 34 10.21 2.27 3.22
C ASP A 34 8.88 1.49 3.13
N GLY A 35 8.13 1.70 2.04
CA GLY A 35 6.89 1.03 1.71
C GLY A 35 6.58 1.16 0.22
N ILE A 36 5.75 0.26 -0.30
CA ILE A 36 5.42 0.16 -1.71
C ILE A 36 3.95 -0.23 -1.86
N TRP A 37 3.20 0.52 -2.65
CA TRP A 37 1.95 0.08 -3.24
C TRP A 37 2.21 -0.69 -4.55
N ASP A 38 1.89 -1.98 -4.55
CA ASP A 38 1.88 -2.83 -5.76
C ASP A 38 0.45 -2.97 -6.26
N SER A 39 0.18 -2.26 -7.37
CA SER A 39 -1.15 -2.16 -7.95
C SER A 39 -1.60 -3.40 -8.73
N ASP A 40 -0.65 -4.28 -9.11
CA ASP A 40 -0.93 -5.51 -9.85
C ASP A 40 -1.42 -6.58 -8.89
N THR A 41 -0.73 -6.74 -7.76
CA THR A 41 -1.11 -7.71 -6.73
C THR A 41 -2.03 -7.13 -5.65
N ARG A 42 -2.34 -5.83 -5.73
CA ARG A 42 -3.09 -5.08 -4.72
C ARG A 42 -2.53 -5.23 -3.32
N THR A 43 -1.21 -5.13 -3.22
CA THR A 43 -0.48 -5.36 -1.97
C THR A 43 0.29 -4.12 -1.56
N ILE A 44 0.11 -3.69 -0.31
CA ILE A 44 0.98 -2.72 0.34
C ILE A 44 2.08 -3.49 1.07
N TYR A 45 3.33 -3.27 0.69
CA TYR A 45 4.50 -3.77 1.39
C TYR A 45 5.03 -2.69 2.34
N ILE A 46 5.39 -3.07 3.57
CA ILE A 46 5.92 -2.14 4.58
C ILE A 46 7.15 -2.75 5.21
N ARG A 47 8.25 -2.00 5.27
CA ARG A 47 9.49 -2.46 5.89
C ARG A 47 9.30 -2.70 7.41
N LYS A 48 9.46 -3.95 7.84
CA LYS A 48 9.08 -4.42 9.20
C LYS A 48 9.95 -3.84 10.32
N ARG A 49 11.21 -3.50 10.05
CA ARG A 49 12.14 -2.94 11.06
C ARG A 49 11.75 -1.55 11.56
N LEU A 50 10.91 -0.83 10.81
CA LEU A 50 10.57 0.55 11.13
C LEU A 50 9.70 0.65 12.41
N PRO A 51 9.82 1.76 13.17
CA PRO A 51 8.94 2.02 14.30
C PRO A 51 7.46 1.95 13.89
N VAL A 52 6.59 1.48 14.79
CA VAL A 52 5.15 1.33 14.50
C VAL A 52 4.52 2.63 14.01
N THR A 53 4.90 3.78 14.56
CA THR A 53 4.41 5.09 14.11
C THR A 53 4.75 5.35 12.64
N ARG A 54 6.00 5.05 12.23
CA ARG A 54 6.44 5.20 10.84
C ARG A 54 5.71 4.22 9.91
N ARG A 55 5.54 2.96 10.32
CA ARG A 55 4.77 1.97 9.54
C ARG A 55 3.31 2.36 9.34
N ARG A 56 2.67 2.96 10.34
CA ARG A 56 1.29 3.46 10.21
C ARG A 56 1.21 4.63 9.24
N TYR A 57 2.16 5.56 9.31
CA TYR A 57 2.27 6.66 8.34
C TYR A 57 2.42 6.12 6.92
N ILE A 58 3.34 5.16 6.71
CA ILE A 58 3.56 4.52 5.40
C ILE A 58 2.28 3.84 4.92
N LEU A 59 1.62 3.04 5.77
CA LEU A 59 0.36 2.40 5.40
C LEU A 59 -0.68 3.44 4.92
N ALA A 60 -0.84 4.55 5.65
CA ALA A 60 -1.78 5.59 5.27
C ALA A 60 -1.40 6.27 3.94
N HIS A 61 -0.10 6.48 3.71
CA HIS A 61 0.42 7.03 2.45
C HIS A 61 0.13 6.09 1.27
N GLU A 62 0.50 4.82 1.37
CA GLU A 62 0.30 3.83 0.29
C GLU A 62 -1.19 3.54 0.03
N LEU A 63 -2.05 3.64 1.05
CA LEU A 63 -3.50 3.59 0.86
C LEU A 63 -4.02 4.77 0.02
N GLY A 64 -3.36 5.92 0.07
CA GLY A 64 -3.64 7.06 -0.79
C GLY A 64 -3.39 6.73 -2.26
N HIS A 65 -2.24 6.13 -2.57
CA HIS A 65 -1.93 5.65 -3.93
C HIS A 65 -2.92 4.60 -4.40
N ALA A 66 -3.23 3.62 -3.55
CA ALA A 66 -4.20 2.57 -3.87
C ALA A 66 -5.62 3.12 -4.13
N TRP A 67 -6.03 4.14 -3.38
CA TRP A 67 -7.31 4.81 -3.58
C TRP A 67 -7.35 5.56 -4.91
N LEU A 68 -6.30 6.33 -5.23
CA LEU A 68 -6.19 7.05 -6.50
C LEU A 68 -6.21 6.06 -7.68
N ASP A 69 -5.42 4.99 -7.63
CA ASP A 69 -5.40 3.95 -8.67
C ASP A 69 -6.79 3.33 -8.88
N TRP A 70 -7.49 3.01 -7.78
CA TRP A 70 -8.82 2.44 -7.86
C TRP A 70 -9.81 3.42 -8.53
N GLN A 71 -9.78 4.70 -8.15
CA GLN A 71 -10.61 5.75 -8.74
C GLN A 71 -10.37 5.88 -10.25
N HIS A 72 -9.11 6.00 -10.67
CA HIS A 72 -8.75 6.12 -12.09
C HIS A 72 -9.24 4.91 -12.88
N ARG A 73 -9.04 3.68 -12.36
CA ARG A 73 -9.43 2.45 -13.07
C ARG A 73 -10.93 2.19 -13.13
N HIS A 74 -11.68 2.51 -12.07
CA HIS A 74 -13.07 2.02 -11.92
C HIS A 74 -14.14 3.11 -11.89
N LEU A 75 -13.81 4.35 -11.52
CA LEU A 75 -14.77 5.45 -11.50
C LEU A 75 -14.69 6.32 -12.74
N ASP A 76 -13.50 6.42 -13.33
CA ASP A 76 -13.26 7.32 -14.44
C ASP A 76 -12.93 6.61 -15.76
N ASN A 77 -12.93 5.26 -15.77
CA ASN A 77 -12.50 4.44 -16.92
C ASN A 77 -11.14 4.89 -17.51
N GLY A 78 -10.26 5.45 -16.68
CA GLY A 78 -8.97 6.00 -17.09
C GLY A 78 -9.03 7.28 -17.92
N LYS A 79 -10.15 8.03 -17.92
CA LYS A 79 -10.32 9.25 -18.74
C LYS A 79 -9.49 10.44 -18.25
N ALA A 80 -9.24 10.55 -16.95
CA ALA A 80 -8.26 11.44 -16.36
C ALA A 80 -6.88 10.83 -16.58
N SER A 81 -6.31 11.04 -17.77
CA SER A 81 -4.87 10.90 -17.95
C SER A 81 -4.21 12.22 -17.54
N THR A 82 -3.31 12.18 -16.56
CA THR A 82 -2.22 13.17 -16.43
C THR A 82 -1.24 13.05 -17.57
#